data_AF-A0A1B6EIN4-F1
#
_entry.id   AF-A0A1B6EIN4-F1
#
_cell.length_a   1.000
_cell.length_b   1.000
_cell.length_c   1.000
_cell.angle_alpha   90.00
_cell.angle_beta   90.00
_cell.angle_gamma   90.00
#
_symmetry.space_group_name_H-M   'P 1'
#
loop_
_entity.id
_entity.type
_entity.pdbx_description
1 polymer ?
#
loop_
_entity_poly.entity_id
_entity_poly.type
_entity_poly.pdbx_seq_one_letter_code
_entity_poly.pdbx_strand_id
1 'polypeptide(L)'
;SRSHHNMFQGVLKALATRGHQVVNYSPYPLQEKVANYTDILVDVPSSSDIIVSLEMLEEMMHTSSAKGAKLIWDFSKRILEKFLQNQNIIKLIESDEKFDLVVLEAIFAQEALVAFGHKFNAPVINLHTFG
;
A
#
# COMPACT_ATOMS: atom_id res chain seq x y z
N SER A 1 1.69 3.31 -5.70
CA SER A 1 2.58 3.58 -6.85
C SER A 1 4.02 3.76 -6.36
N ARG A 2 5.02 3.84 -7.25
CA ARG A 2 6.43 3.99 -6.85
C ARG A 2 6.70 5.32 -6.13
N SER A 3 6.04 6.40 -6.56
CA SER A 3 6.17 7.72 -5.91
C SER A 3 5.62 7.71 -4.47
N HIS A 4 4.43 7.13 -4.25
CA HIS A 4 3.84 7.00 -2.91
C HIS A 4 4.74 6.16 -1.99
N HIS A 5 5.21 5.02 -2.51
CA HIS A 5 6.12 4.15 -1.78
C HIS A 5 7.40 4.88 -1.35
N ASN A 6 8.04 5.60 -2.27
CA ASN A 6 9.27 6.33 -1.95
C ASN A 6 9.05 7.38 -0.85
N MET A 7 7.89 8.07 -0.86
CA MET A 7 7.54 9.05 0.16
C MET A 7 7.43 8.39 1.54
N PHE A 8 6.66 7.31 1.66
CA PHE A 8 6.46 6.62 2.94
C PHE A 8 7.69 5.83 3.40
N GLN A 9 8.45 5.25 2.47
CA GLN A 9 9.66 4.49 2.80
C GLN A 9 10.69 5.37 3.53
N GLY A 10 10.75 6.68 3.25
CA GLY A 10 11.56 7.62 4.01
C GLY A 10 11.18 7.65 5.49
N VAL A 11 9.88 7.74 5.80
CA VAL A 11 9.34 7.70 7.17
C VAL A 11 9.63 6.36 7.85
N LEU A 12 9.38 5.25 7.14
CA LEU A 12 9.59 3.90 7.68
C LEU A 12 11.07 3.62 7.98
N LYS A 13 11.99 4.02 7.10
CA LYS A 13 13.45 3.92 7.33
C LYS A 13 13.90 4.78 8.51
N ALA A 14 13.31 5.96 8.65
CA ALA A 14 13.57 6.87 9.76
C ALA A 14 13.12 6.29 11.11
N LEU A 15 12.01 5.54 11.15
CA LEU A 15 11.59 4.77 12.34
C LEU A 15 12.56 3.64 12.65
N ALA A 16 12.93 2.84 11.65
CA ALA A 16 13.86 1.73 11.83
C ALA A 16 15.23 2.17 12.38
N THR A 17 15.75 3.28 11.84
CA THR A 17 17.02 3.91 12.27
C THR A 17 16.95 4.44 13.71
N ARG A 18 15.77 4.80 14.20
CA ARG A 18 15.54 5.23 15.59
C ARG A 18 15.32 4.06 16.57
N GLY A 19 15.45 2.82 16.10
CA GLY A 19 15.40 1.62 16.93
C GLY A 19 14.06 0.88 16.92
N HIS A 20 13.07 1.34 16.15
CA HIS A 20 11.82 0.60 15.96
C HIS A 20 12.01 -0.60 15.04
N GLN A 21 11.29 -1.70 15.29
CA GLN A 21 11.22 -2.83 14.35
C GLN A 21 10.13 -2.55 13.32
N VAL A 22 10.51 -2.47 12.06
CA VAL A 22 9.60 -2.16 10.95
C VAL A 22 9.45 -3.40 10.07
N VAL A 23 8.22 -3.85 9.87
CA VAL A 23 7.88 -4.86 8.87
C VAL A 23 7.03 -4.20 7.79
N ASN A 24 7.57 -4.10 6.59
CA ASN A 24 6.93 -3.44 5.46
C ASN A 24 6.43 -4.46 4.45
N TYR A 25 5.14 -4.41 4.13
CA TYR A 25 4.51 -5.23 3.09
C TYR A 25 4.29 -4.38 1.85
N SER A 26 5.04 -4.60 0.78
CA SER A 26 4.95 -3.75 -0.42
C SER A 26 5.35 -4.48 -1.71
N PRO A 27 4.91 -4.01 -2.90
CA PRO A 27 5.38 -4.54 -4.19
C PRO A 27 6.77 -4.00 -4.60
N TYR A 28 7.38 -3.12 -3.79
CA TYR A 28 8.61 -2.43 -4.16
C TYR A 28 9.76 -2.88 -3.24
N PRO A 29 10.65 -3.77 -3.73
CA PRO A 29 11.69 -4.33 -2.89
C PRO A 29 12.65 -3.25 -2.39
N LEU A 30 13.07 -3.40 -1.14
CA LEU A 30 14.11 -2.58 -0.52
C LEU A 30 15.45 -2.80 -1.24
N GLN A 31 16.03 -1.72 -1.79
CA GLN A 31 17.29 -1.79 -2.55
C GLN A 31 18.52 -2.02 -1.65
N GLU A 32 18.51 -1.45 -0.46
CA GLU A 32 19.64 -1.49 0.49
C GLU A 32 19.15 -1.93 1.86
N LYS A 33 19.85 -2.87 2.50
CA LYS A 33 19.48 -3.36 3.83
C LYS A 33 19.53 -2.25 4.86
N VAL A 34 18.47 -2.11 5.64
CA VAL A 34 18.38 -1.20 6.77
C VAL A 34 18.18 -2.03 8.04
N ALA A 35 18.95 -1.74 9.10
CA ALA A 35 18.80 -2.44 10.37
C ALA A 35 17.39 -2.22 10.93
N ASN A 36 16.82 -3.24 11.58
CA ASN A 36 15.45 -3.25 12.11
C ASN A 36 14.35 -3.03 11.04
N TYR A 37 14.66 -3.26 9.76
CA TYR A 37 13.71 -3.17 8.66
C TYR A 37 13.61 -4.51 7.92
N THR A 38 12.45 -5.14 8.03
CA THR A 38 12.08 -6.34 7.29
C THR A 38 11.16 -5.95 6.14
N ASP A 39 11.56 -6.25 4.91
CA ASP A 39 10.76 -5.98 3.71
C ASP A 39 10.17 -7.29 3.18
N ILE A 40 8.85 -7.34 3.06
CA ILE A 40 8.10 -8.50 2.58
C ILE A 40 7.43 -8.10 1.27
N LEU A 41 7.84 -8.79 0.20
CA LEU A 41 7.31 -8.54 -1.13
C LEU A 41 5.85 -9.01 -1.21
N VAL A 42 4.97 -8.11 -1.66
CA VAL A 42 3.57 -8.39 -1.95
C VAL A 42 3.32 -8.06 -3.41
N ASP A 43 3.24 -9.11 -4.23
CA ASP A 43 2.93 -8.97 -5.64
C ASP A 43 1.47 -8.54 -5.81
N VAL A 44 1.28 -7.36 -6.40
CA VAL A 44 -0.02 -6.76 -6.73
C VAL A 44 0.09 -6.07 -8.09
N PRO A 45 -1.02 -5.95 -8.84
CA PRO A 45 -1.03 -5.20 -10.08
C PRO A 45 -0.53 -3.76 -9.86
N SER A 46 0.47 -3.38 -10.62
CA SER A 46 1.01 -2.03 -10.68
C SER A 46 0.35 -1.23 -11.80
N SER A 47 0.43 0.09 -11.73
CA SER A 47 -0.02 0.95 -12.84
C SER A 47 0.75 0.69 -14.14
N SER A 48 1.98 0.17 -14.06
CA SER A 48 2.77 -0.26 -15.24
C SER A 48 2.26 -1.55 -15.86
N ASP A 49 1.50 -2.37 -15.13
CA ASP A 49 0.87 -3.59 -15.67
C ASP A 49 -0.41 -3.26 -16.45
N ILE A 50 -0.89 -2.03 -16.35
CA ILE A 50 -1.92 -1.49 -17.24
C ILE A 50 -1.21 -1.00 -18.49
N ILE A 51 -1.39 -1.71 -19.61
CA ILE A 51 -1.06 -1.16 -20.93
C ILE A 51 -1.96 0.05 -21.15
N VAL A 52 -1.41 1.25 -20.97
CA VAL A 52 -2.11 2.49 -21.30
C VAL A 52 -1.95 2.71 -22.80
N SER A 53 -2.97 2.39 -23.58
CA SER A 53 -3.01 2.80 -25.00
C SER A 53 -3.10 4.32 -25.10
N LEU A 54 -2.70 4.90 -26.24
CA LEU A 54 -2.86 6.33 -26.50
C LEU A 54 -4.33 6.76 -26.40
N GLU A 55 -5.27 5.92 -26.86
CA GLU A 55 -6.72 6.15 -26.73
C GLU A 55 -7.18 6.15 -25.27
N MET A 56 -6.65 5.25 -24.44
CA MET A 56 -6.96 5.20 -23.02
C MET A 56 -6.40 6.40 -22.27
N LEU A 57 -5.22 6.89 -22.66
CA LEU A 57 -4.64 8.13 -22.14
C LEU A 57 -5.49 9.35 -22.54
N GLU A 58 -5.90 9.45 -23.80
CA GLU A 58 -6.76 10.51 -24.32
C GLU A 58 -8.12 10.52 -23.62
N GLU A 59 -8.72 9.34 -23.42
CA GLU A 59 -9.96 9.19 -22.65
C GLU A 59 -9.79 9.61 -21.18
N MET A 60 -8.64 9.35 -20.56
CA MET A 60 -8.34 9.82 -19.21
C MET A 60 -8.19 11.34 -19.14
N MET A 61 -7.61 11.98 -20.15
CA MET A 61 -7.46 13.45 -20.21
C MET A 61 -8.80 14.17 -20.39
N HIS A 62 -9.75 13.56 -21.09
CA HIS A 62 -11.06 14.14 -21.37
C HIS A 62 -12.17 13.60 -20.44
N THR A 63 -11.80 12.82 -19.45
CA THR A 63 -12.73 12.23 -18.47
C THR A 63 -13.17 13.28 -17.44
N SER A 64 -14.46 13.30 -17.11
CA SER A 64 -14.97 14.14 -16.02
C SER A 64 -14.39 13.71 -14.68
N SER A 65 -14.27 14.63 -13.72
CA SER A 65 -13.73 14.32 -12.38
C SER A 65 -14.44 13.15 -11.70
N ALA A 66 -15.76 13.04 -11.90
CA ALA A 66 -16.54 11.93 -11.35
C ALA A 66 -16.18 10.58 -12.00
N LYS A 67 -16.04 10.52 -13.33
CA LYS A 67 -15.64 9.30 -14.03
C LYS A 67 -14.17 8.95 -13.72
N GLY A 68 -13.30 9.95 -13.56
CA GLY A 68 -11.91 9.76 -13.14
C GLY A 68 -11.80 9.18 -11.73
N ALA A 69 -12.56 9.73 -10.77
CA ALA A 69 -12.64 9.20 -9.41
C ALA A 69 -13.14 7.74 -9.39
N LYS A 70 -14.14 7.41 -10.21
CA LYS A 70 -14.62 6.04 -10.36
C LYS A 70 -13.55 5.09 -10.92
N LEU A 71 -12.77 5.52 -11.93
CA LEU A 71 -11.69 4.71 -12.49
C LEU A 71 -10.60 4.42 -11.44
N ILE A 72 -10.20 5.44 -10.67
CA ILE A 72 -9.22 5.28 -9.58
C ILE A 72 -9.76 4.34 -8.50
N TRP A 73 -11.04 4.48 -8.14
CA TRP A 73 -11.70 3.62 -7.17
C TRP A 73 -11.72 2.16 -7.64
N ASP A 74 -12.19 1.90 -8.86
CA ASP A 74 -12.29 0.54 -9.41
C ASP A 74 -10.91 -0.12 -9.56
N PHE A 75 -9.89 0.65 -9.96
CA PHE A 75 -8.52 0.15 -10.03
C PHE A 75 -7.95 -0.17 -8.65
N SER A 76 -8.12 0.74 -7.69
CA SER A 76 -7.59 0.57 -6.33
C SER A 76 -8.30 -0.57 -5.59
N LYS A 77 -9.60 -0.78 -5.84
CA LYS A 77 -10.34 -1.94 -5.34
C LYS A 77 -9.76 -3.26 -5.86
N ARG A 78 -9.40 -3.35 -7.15
CA ARG A 78 -8.76 -4.56 -7.71
C ARG A 78 -7.39 -4.83 -7.08
N ILE A 79 -6.62 -3.77 -6.80
CA ILE A 79 -5.36 -3.90 -6.06
C ILE A 79 -5.62 -4.47 -4.67
N LEU A 80 -6.59 -3.92 -3.93
CA LEU A 80 -6.95 -4.41 -2.60
C LEU A 80 -7.34 -5.90 -2.63
N GLU A 81 -8.19 -6.31 -3.58
CA GLU A 81 -8.61 -7.70 -3.72
C GLU A 81 -7.40 -8.63 -3.95
N LYS A 82 -6.45 -8.22 -4.79
CA LYS A 82 -5.21 -8.99 -5.03
C LYS A 82 -4.26 -8.99 -3.84
N PHE A 83 -4.16 -7.86 -3.14
CA PHE A 83 -3.38 -7.74 -1.91
C PHE A 83 -3.88 -8.73 -0.85
N LEU A 84 -5.19 -8.79 -0.60
CA LEU A 84 -5.79 -9.69 0.39
C LEU A 84 -5.73 -11.17 -0.01
N GLN A 85 -5.58 -11.47 -1.30
CA GLN A 85 -5.36 -12.83 -1.82
C GLN A 85 -3.88 -13.27 -1.78
N ASN A 86 -2.96 -12.34 -1.50
CA ASN A 86 -1.53 -12.66 -1.49
C ASN A 86 -1.19 -13.56 -0.29
N GLN A 87 -0.40 -14.61 -0.53
CA GLN A 87 -0.04 -15.59 0.50
C GLN A 87 0.70 -14.99 1.70
N ASN A 88 1.52 -13.95 1.49
CA ASN A 88 2.20 -13.27 2.60
C ASN A 88 1.22 -12.47 3.47
N ILE A 89 0.14 -11.95 2.87
CA ILE A 89 -0.92 -11.24 3.58
C ILE A 89 -1.86 -12.21 4.31
N ILE A 90 -2.23 -13.32 3.66
CA ILE A 90 -3.00 -14.39 4.31
C ILE A 90 -2.25 -14.90 5.55
N LYS A 91 -0.95 -15.21 5.42
CA LYS A 91 -0.11 -15.61 6.56
C LYS A 91 -0.08 -14.57 7.66
N LEU A 92 0.04 -13.28 7.33
CA LEU A 92 -0.01 -12.20 8.31
C LEU A 92 -1.37 -12.17 9.05
N ILE A 93 -2.48 -12.29 8.33
CA ILE A 93 -3.84 -12.31 8.89
C ILE A 93 -4.03 -13.51 9.82
N GLU A 94 -3.53 -14.68 9.44
CA GLU A 94 -3.63 -15.92 10.22
C GLU A 94 -2.60 -16.01 11.35
N SER A 95 -1.55 -15.19 11.31
CA SER A 95 -0.48 -15.21 12.32
C SER A 95 -0.92 -14.69 13.69
N ASP A 96 -0.12 -15.07 14.69
CA ASP A 96 -0.15 -14.51 16.05
C ASP A 96 0.85 -13.35 16.24
N GLU A 97 1.39 -12.79 15.14
CA GLU A 97 2.28 -11.64 15.21
C GLU A 97 1.62 -10.46 15.92
N LYS A 98 2.47 -9.66 16.59
CA LYS A 98 2.06 -8.51 17.39
C LYS A 98 2.74 -7.27 16.85
N PHE A 99 1.94 -6.24 16.64
CA PHE A 99 2.39 -4.91 16.26
C PHE A 99 1.81 -3.92 17.27
N ASP A 100 2.58 -2.91 17.63
CA ASP A 100 2.16 -1.81 18.49
C ASP A 100 1.64 -0.60 17.71
N LEU A 101 1.84 -0.60 16.39
CA LEU A 101 1.40 0.43 15.46
C LEU A 101 1.18 -0.15 14.06
N VAL A 102 0.10 0.25 13.41
CA VAL A 102 -0.15 -0.05 11.98
C VAL A 102 -0.06 1.24 11.19
N VAL A 103 0.75 1.25 10.13
CA VAL A 103 0.89 2.39 9.21
C VAL A 103 0.45 1.95 7.83
N LEU A 104 -0.45 2.72 7.20
CA LEU A 104 -1.02 2.38 5.90
C LEU A 104 -1.40 3.64 5.10
N GLU A 105 -1.67 3.46 3.81
CA GLU A 105 -2.33 4.46 2.95
C GLU A 105 -3.73 3.92 2.59
N ALA A 106 -4.72 4.19 3.44
CA ALA A 106 -6.11 3.85 3.22
C ALA A 106 -6.79 4.98 2.45
N ILE A 107 -6.67 4.94 1.13
CA ILE A 107 -7.36 5.85 0.20
C ILE A 107 -7.90 5.08 -1.00
N PHE A 108 -8.98 5.57 -1.59
CA PHE A 108 -9.60 5.02 -2.81
C PHE A 108 -9.90 3.52 -2.68
N ALA A 109 -10.93 3.14 -1.92
CA ALA A 109 -11.37 1.76 -1.74
C ALA A 109 -10.43 0.87 -0.92
N GLN A 110 -9.32 1.40 -0.39
CA GLN A 110 -8.38 0.67 0.46
C GLN A 110 -8.67 0.82 1.97
N GLU A 111 -9.79 1.44 2.34
CA GLU A 111 -10.17 1.70 3.74
C GLU A 111 -10.37 0.40 4.55
N ALA A 112 -10.63 -0.73 3.88
CA ALA A 112 -10.70 -2.03 4.54
C ALA A 112 -9.40 -2.43 5.26
N LEU A 113 -8.24 -1.89 4.84
CA LEU A 113 -6.95 -2.16 5.49
C LEU A 113 -6.89 -1.63 6.94
N VAL A 114 -7.75 -0.68 7.31
CA VAL A 114 -7.86 -0.20 8.71
C VAL A 114 -8.25 -1.34 9.66
N ALA A 115 -8.87 -2.41 9.18
CA ALA A 115 -9.16 -3.61 9.97
C ALA A 115 -7.91 -4.27 10.57
N PHE A 116 -6.71 -4.04 10.00
CA PHE A 116 -5.46 -4.52 10.61
C PHE A 116 -5.22 -3.93 12.00
N GLY A 117 -5.67 -2.70 12.26
CA GLY A 117 -5.62 -2.12 13.61
C GLY A 117 -6.42 -2.95 14.62
N HIS A 118 -7.59 -3.44 14.21
CA HIS A 118 -8.38 -4.35 15.05
C HIS A 118 -7.71 -5.72 15.21
N LYS A 119 -7.23 -6.33 14.12
CA LYS A 119 -6.53 -7.63 14.12
C LYS A 119 -5.34 -7.64 15.09
N PHE A 120 -4.56 -6.57 15.13
CA PHE A 120 -3.38 -6.47 15.99
C PHE A 120 -3.62 -5.77 17.32
N ASN A 121 -4.85 -5.28 17.56
CA ASN A 121 -5.18 -4.45 18.72
C ASN A 121 -4.22 -3.25 18.87
N ALA A 122 -3.97 -2.57 17.75
CA ALA A 122 -2.99 -1.50 17.63
C ALA A 122 -3.61 -0.24 16.97
N PRO A 123 -3.16 0.97 17.36
CA PRO A 123 -3.54 2.20 16.68
C PRO A 123 -3.10 2.20 15.20
N VAL A 124 -3.92 2.85 14.36
CA VAL A 124 -3.66 3.01 12.93
C VAL A 124 -3.26 4.46 12.64
N ILE A 125 -2.14 4.65 11.96
CA ILE A 125 -1.75 5.92 11.34
C ILE A 125 -1.97 5.80 9.83
N ASN A 126 -2.93 6.57 9.32
CA ASN A 126 -3.15 6.69 7.89
C ASN A 126 -2.27 7.81 7.33
N LEU A 127 -1.40 7.48 6.38
CA LEU A 127 -0.57 8.44 5.67
C LEU A 127 -1.23 8.78 4.34
N HIS A 128 -1.46 10.07 4.10
CA HIS A 128 -2.06 10.56 2.86
C HIS A 128 -1.01 11.25 2.00
N THR A 129 -1.08 11.01 0.69
CA THR A 129 -0.33 11.73 -0.34
C THR A 129 -1.04 13.00 -0.83
N PHE A 130 -2.27 13.21 -0.37
CA PHE A 130 -3.09 14.39 -0.65
C PHE A 130 -3.20 15.23 0.64
N GLY A 131 -2.99 16.54 0.51
CA GLY A 131 -3.11 17.51 1.61
C GLY A 131 -4.52 18.05 1.79
#